data_AF-A0A922ZM38-F1
#
_entry.id   AF-A0A922ZM38-F1
#
_cell.length_a   1.000
_cell.length_b   1.000
_cell.length_c   1.000
_cell.angle_alpha   90.00
_cell.angle_beta   90.00
_cell.angle_gamma   90.00
#
_symmetry.space_group_name_H-M   'P 1'
#
loop_
_entity.id
_entity.type
_entity.pdbx_description
1 polymer ?
#
loop_
_entity_poly.entity_id
_entity_poly.type
_entity_poly.pdbx_seq_one_letter_code
_entity_poly.pdbx_strand_id
1 'polypeptide(L)'
;MIIYILFIIGFFILIKGADLLVEGSASVAKKLKISNIVIGLTIVAFGTSAPEFIVNIFASIQGNTEIAIGNILGSNIANIFLILGISAIICPLVAKKNTVWKEIPLSLLAALILGILANDILIDGDISSGLTRTDGLVLLSFFIIFLYYTFAIARITDENPISKDGEIKNLSYLKSTVFIILGLIGLVVGGKWIVDGAVKIAENFNVSQSLIGLTVVAIGTSLPELATSAVAAYKKQTDIAIGNIVGSNIFNIFWILGFSALIRPLPFSPNSMIDIFMTIFASVVLFAIMFIGKKHTIAKWEGISMISIYVGYVVFLVFTK
;
A
#
# COMPACT_ATOMS: atom_id res chain seq x y z
N MET A 1 13.52 -28.46 5.30
CA MET A 1 14.47 -27.80 6.22
C MET A 1 14.93 -26.43 5.70
N ILE A 2 15.47 -26.33 4.47
CA ILE A 2 15.93 -25.06 3.88
C ILE A 2 14.86 -23.96 3.89
N ILE A 3 13.62 -24.29 3.52
CA ILE A 3 12.51 -23.31 3.47
C ILE A 3 12.21 -22.66 4.83
N TYR A 4 12.33 -23.39 5.95
CA TYR A 4 12.12 -22.85 7.29
C TYR A 4 13.29 -21.97 7.75
N ILE A 5 14.51 -22.29 7.30
CA ILE A 5 15.68 -21.42 7.52
C ILE A 5 15.48 -20.11 6.75
N LEU A 6 15.10 -20.20 5.47
CA LEU A 6 14.79 -19.02 4.65
C LEU A 6 13.63 -18.20 5.20
N PHE A 7 12.60 -18.84 5.76
CA PHE A 7 11.50 -18.14 6.44
C PHE A 7 12.00 -17.23 7.57
N ILE A 8 12.86 -17.75 8.46
CA ILE A 8 13.42 -16.98 9.57
C ILE A 8 14.36 -15.87 9.06
N ILE A 9 15.26 -16.20 8.12
CA ILE A 9 16.17 -15.22 7.52
C ILE A 9 15.38 -14.15 6.76
N GLY A 10 14.25 -14.51 6.15
CA GLY A 10 13.36 -13.64 5.41
C GLY A 10 12.87 -12.47 6.25
N PHE A 11 12.47 -12.69 7.50
CA PHE A 11 12.12 -11.61 8.43
C PHE A 11 13.29 -10.65 8.67
N PHE A 12 14.49 -11.18 8.90
CA PHE A 12 15.67 -10.35 9.11
C PHE A 12 15.99 -9.50 7.87
N ILE A 13 15.97 -10.11 6.69
CA ILE A 13 16.23 -9.43 5.41
C ILE A 13 15.13 -8.41 5.08
N LEU A 14 13.86 -8.72 5.34
CA LEU A 14 12.73 -7.81 5.15
C LEU A 14 12.89 -6.56 6.02
N ILE A 15 13.10 -6.74 7.33
CA ILE A 15 13.28 -5.62 8.27
C ILE A 15 14.53 -4.80 7.93
N LYS A 16 15.64 -5.47 7.57
CA LYS A 16 16.86 -4.76 7.18
C LYS A 16 16.72 -4.04 5.84
N GLY A 17 15.96 -4.61 4.91
CA GLY A 17 15.61 -4.00 3.63
C GLY A 17 14.80 -2.72 3.84
N ALA A 18 13.74 -2.78 4.66
CA ALA A 18 12.96 -1.63 5.07
C ALA A 18 13.83 -0.54 5.75
N ASP A 19 14.73 -0.94 6.65
CA ASP A 19 15.68 -0.04 7.31
C ASP A 19 16.55 0.74 6.31
N LEU A 20 17.14 0.04 5.34
CA LEU A 20 17.96 0.65 4.29
C LEU A 20 17.13 1.54 3.36
N LEU A 21 15.95 1.08 2.94
CA LEU A 21 15.05 1.84 2.07
C LEU A 21 14.66 3.16 2.73
N VAL A 22 14.23 3.12 4.00
CA VAL A 22 13.83 4.31 4.76
C VAL A 22 15.00 5.27 4.96
N GLU A 23 16.19 4.78 5.33
CA GLU A 23 17.38 5.65 5.47
C GLU A 23 17.83 6.27 4.16
N GLY A 24 17.91 5.48 3.10
CA GLY A 24 18.31 5.94 1.77
C GLY A 24 17.34 6.99 1.24
N SER A 25 16.04 6.69 1.29
CA SER A 25 14.94 7.56 0.85
C SER A 25 14.90 8.87 1.63
N ALA A 26 14.94 8.83 2.97
CA ALA A 26 14.97 10.04 3.80
C ALA A 26 16.22 10.90 3.53
N SER A 27 17.37 10.27 3.31
CA SER A 27 18.60 10.98 2.96
C SER A 27 18.52 11.63 1.58
N VAL A 28 17.87 11.02 0.59
CA VAL A 28 17.63 11.63 -0.73
C VAL A 28 16.68 12.82 -0.59
N ALA A 29 15.58 12.67 0.14
CA ALA A 29 14.63 13.77 0.39
C ALA A 29 15.32 15.00 0.96
N LYS A 30 16.10 14.80 2.03
CA LYS A 30 16.87 15.86 2.70
C LYS A 30 17.85 16.57 1.76
N LYS A 31 18.51 15.84 0.87
CA LYS A 31 19.50 16.39 -0.06
C LYS A 31 18.90 17.14 -1.24
N LEU A 32 17.82 16.61 -1.79
CA LEU A 32 17.07 17.24 -2.87
C LEU A 32 16.15 18.37 -2.36
N LYS A 33 16.12 18.62 -1.04
CA LYS A 33 15.24 19.58 -0.38
C LYS A 33 13.76 19.36 -0.71
N ILE A 34 13.39 18.11 -0.94
CA ILE A 34 11.99 17.72 -1.15
C ILE A 34 11.46 17.12 0.15
N SER A 35 10.14 17.18 0.32
CA SER A 35 9.51 16.67 1.53
C SER A 35 9.62 15.14 1.61
N ASN A 36 9.79 14.62 2.84
CA ASN A 36 9.82 13.17 3.09
C ASN A 36 8.54 12.48 2.58
N ILE A 37 7.40 13.17 2.64
CA ILE A 37 6.11 12.68 2.13
C ILE A 37 6.13 12.47 0.61
N VAL A 38 6.74 13.36 -0.18
CA VAL A 38 6.87 13.17 -1.64
C VAL A 38 7.67 11.91 -1.95
N ILE A 39 8.77 11.66 -1.22
CA ILE A 39 9.54 10.43 -1.38
C ILE A 39 8.74 9.20 -0.94
N GLY A 40 7.99 9.30 0.16
CA GLY A 40 7.05 8.27 0.62
C GLY A 40 6.03 7.91 -0.46
N LEU A 41 5.39 8.92 -1.06
CA LEU A 41 4.39 8.79 -2.11
C LEU A 41 4.97 8.35 -3.47
N THR A 42 6.29 8.34 -3.65
CA THR A 42 6.91 8.03 -4.95
C THR A 42 7.84 6.83 -4.85
N ILE A 43 9.12 7.03 -4.52
CA ILE A 43 10.14 5.96 -4.54
C ILE A 43 9.75 4.82 -3.60
N VAL A 44 9.27 5.14 -2.40
CA VAL A 44 8.93 4.15 -1.40
C VAL A 44 7.68 3.39 -1.81
N ALA A 45 6.55 4.08 -1.99
CA ALA A 45 5.28 3.48 -2.41
C ALA A 45 5.41 2.67 -3.72
N PHE A 46 6.05 3.21 -4.76
CA PHE A 46 6.25 2.51 -6.02
C PHE A 46 7.09 1.24 -5.84
N GLY A 47 8.17 1.34 -5.06
CA GLY A 47 9.09 0.25 -4.83
C GLY A 47 8.48 -0.88 -4.01
N THR A 48 7.71 -0.55 -2.97
CA THR A 48 7.01 -1.55 -2.16
C THR A 48 5.83 -2.17 -2.91
N SER A 49 5.14 -1.42 -3.79
CA SER A 49 3.99 -1.92 -4.57
C SER A 49 4.40 -2.71 -5.84
N ALA A 50 5.70 -2.89 -6.07
CA ALA A 50 6.21 -3.63 -7.22
C ALA A 50 5.78 -5.12 -7.23
N PRO A 51 5.78 -5.84 -6.10
CA PRO A 51 5.24 -7.20 -6.02
C PRO A 51 3.76 -7.27 -6.42
N GLU A 52 2.92 -6.36 -5.91
CA GLU A 52 1.51 -6.25 -6.29
C GLU A 52 1.37 -6.03 -7.80
N PHE A 53 2.17 -5.14 -8.38
CA PHE A 53 2.15 -4.88 -9.82
C PHE A 53 2.49 -6.15 -10.61
N ILE A 54 3.57 -6.85 -10.23
CA ILE A 54 3.99 -8.08 -10.91
C ILE A 54 2.90 -9.16 -10.81
N VAL A 55 2.35 -9.38 -9.61
CA VAL A 55 1.27 -10.37 -9.39
C VAL A 55 0.05 -10.03 -10.23
N ASN A 56 -0.37 -8.77 -10.27
CA ASN A 56 -1.52 -8.33 -11.05
C ASN A 56 -1.33 -8.44 -12.56
N ILE A 57 -0.14 -8.14 -13.07
CA ILE A 57 0.20 -8.31 -14.49
C ILE A 57 0.10 -9.78 -14.87
N PHE A 58 0.70 -10.68 -14.09
CA PHE A 58 0.61 -12.12 -14.35
C PHE A 58 -0.82 -12.65 -14.25
N ALA A 59 -1.57 -12.23 -13.23
CA ALA A 59 -2.98 -12.59 -13.07
C ALA A 59 -3.81 -12.15 -14.28
N SER A 60 -3.59 -10.94 -14.80
CA SER A 60 -4.30 -10.41 -15.97
C SER A 60 -3.94 -11.18 -17.26
N ILE A 61 -2.66 -11.49 -17.47
CA ILE A 61 -2.20 -12.28 -18.63
C ILE A 61 -2.78 -13.69 -18.59
N GLN A 62 -2.81 -14.32 -17.42
CA GLN A 62 -3.34 -15.68 -17.23
C GLN A 62 -4.87 -15.75 -17.21
N GLY A 63 -5.54 -14.60 -17.06
CA GLY A 63 -7.00 -14.54 -17.00
C GLY A 63 -7.62 -14.72 -15.63
N ASN A 64 -6.81 -14.67 -14.58
CA ASN A 64 -7.25 -14.78 -13.20
C ASN A 64 -7.68 -13.40 -12.69
N THR A 65 -8.75 -12.84 -13.27
CA THR A 65 -9.19 -11.44 -13.01
C THR A 65 -9.66 -11.23 -11.57
N GLU A 66 -10.23 -12.25 -10.92
CA GLU A 66 -10.59 -12.19 -9.50
C GLU A 66 -9.37 -12.02 -8.59
N ILE A 67 -8.24 -12.65 -8.94
CA ILE A 67 -6.98 -12.48 -8.20
C ILE A 67 -6.45 -11.05 -8.39
N ALA A 68 -6.50 -10.53 -9.62
CA ALA A 68 -6.04 -9.17 -9.92
C ALA A 68 -6.85 -8.10 -9.14
N ILE A 69 -8.18 -8.24 -9.08
CA ILE A 69 -9.05 -7.32 -8.34
C ILE A 69 -8.85 -7.52 -6.82
N GLY A 70 -8.94 -8.77 -6.35
CA GLY A 70 -8.88 -9.11 -4.94
C GLY A 70 -7.56 -8.72 -4.28
N ASN A 71 -6.44 -8.90 -4.99
CA ASN A 71 -5.12 -8.47 -4.52
C ASN A 71 -5.10 -6.95 -4.25
N ILE A 72 -5.56 -6.14 -5.20
CA ILE A 72 -5.52 -4.67 -5.05
C ILE A 72 -6.47 -4.15 -3.98
N LEU A 73 -7.72 -4.62 -3.97
CA LEU A 73 -8.68 -4.20 -2.94
C LEU A 73 -8.22 -4.64 -1.55
N GLY A 74 -7.78 -5.90 -1.43
CA GLY A 74 -7.23 -6.46 -0.20
C GLY A 74 -6.03 -5.68 0.32
N SER A 75 -5.05 -5.37 -0.56
CA SER A 75 -3.89 -4.55 -0.21
C SER A 75 -4.31 -3.15 0.25
N ASN A 76 -5.26 -2.49 -0.41
CA ASN A 76 -5.69 -1.15 0.00
C ASN A 76 -6.35 -1.13 1.39
N ILE A 77 -7.18 -2.15 1.67
CA ILE A 77 -7.83 -2.32 2.98
C ILE A 77 -6.79 -2.63 4.05
N ALA A 78 -5.85 -3.54 3.78
CA ALA A 78 -4.77 -3.90 4.69
C ALA A 78 -3.84 -2.72 4.97
N ASN A 79 -3.44 -1.98 3.94
CA ASN A 79 -2.59 -0.81 4.04
C ASN A 79 -3.17 0.21 5.04
N ILE A 80 -4.46 0.53 4.91
CA ILE A 80 -5.12 1.45 5.84
C ILE A 80 -5.29 0.80 7.20
N PHE A 81 -6.04 -0.29 7.31
CA PHE A 81 -6.48 -0.75 8.62
C PHE A 81 -5.43 -1.54 9.40
N LEU A 82 -4.65 -2.37 8.73
CA LEU A 82 -3.60 -3.16 9.36
C LEU A 82 -2.30 -2.35 9.47
N ILE A 83 -1.78 -1.82 8.36
CA ILE A 83 -0.41 -1.30 8.32
C ILE A 83 -0.30 0.07 8.99
N LEU A 84 -1.17 1.03 8.68
CA LEU A 84 -1.21 2.29 9.43
C LEU A 84 -1.61 2.04 10.89
N GLY A 85 -2.48 1.07 11.15
CA GLY A 85 -2.85 0.67 12.51
C GLY A 85 -1.64 0.22 13.34
N ILE A 86 -0.85 -0.71 12.83
CA ILE A 86 0.40 -1.18 13.45
C ILE A 86 1.40 -0.02 13.60
N SER A 87 1.56 0.77 12.54
CA SER A 87 2.48 1.91 12.53
C SER A 87 2.11 2.95 13.60
N ALA A 88 0.82 3.24 13.78
CA ALA A 88 0.32 4.15 14.81
C ALA A 88 0.51 3.64 16.24
N ILE A 89 0.41 2.32 16.46
CA ILE A 89 0.70 1.69 17.75
C ILE A 89 2.19 1.85 18.12
N ILE A 90 3.08 1.66 17.14
CA ILE A 90 4.53 1.88 17.30
C ILE A 90 4.80 3.34 17.66
N CYS A 91 4.31 4.28 16.85
CA CYS A 91 4.46 5.72 17.06
C CYS A 91 3.25 6.47 16.53
N PRO A 92 2.62 7.39 17.31
CA PRO A 92 1.53 8.22 16.79
C PRO A 92 1.93 8.93 15.49
N LEU A 93 1.15 8.77 14.43
CA LEU A 93 1.52 9.23 13.09
C LEU A 93 0.99 10.64 12.87
N VAL A 94 1.87 11.63 12.88
CA VAL A 94 1.51 13.02 12.60
C VAL A 94 1.54 13.26 11.09
N ALA A 95 0.42 13.73 10.54
CA ALA A 95 0.24 14.09 9.14
C ALA A 95 0.37 15.61 8.94
N LYS A 96 1.00 16.01 7.84
CA LYS A 96 1.07 17.42 7.46
C LYS A 96 -0.25 17.90 6.86
N LYS A 97 -0.49 19.22 6.90
CA LYS A 97 -1.72 19.82 6.36
C LYS A 97 -1.94 19.46 4.89
N ASN A 98 -0.89 19.44 4.07
CA ASN A 98 -1.01 19.02 2.66
C ASN A 98 -1.44 17.55 2.52
N THR A 99 -0.88 16.66 3.35
CA THR A 99 -1.26 15.24 3.38
C THR A 99 -2.73 15.05 3.71
N VAL A 100 -3.21 15.74 4.76
CA VAL A 100 -4.61 15.67 5.19
C VAL A 100 -5.57 16.20 4.14
N TRP A 101 -5.23 17.32 3.48
CA TRP A 101 -6.18 18.03 2.61
C TRP A 101 -6.01 17.74 1.13
N LYS A 102 -4.97 17.01 0.72
CA LYS A 102 -4.72 16.72 -0.70
C LYS A 102 -4.44 15.26 -0.96
N GLU A 103 -3.47 14.66 -0.26
CA GLU A 103 -2.99 13.31 -0.57
C GLU A 103 -3.97 12.23 -0.08
N ILE A 104 -4.45 12.31 1.16
CA ILE A 104 -5.49 11.39 1.69
C ILE A 104 -6.80 11.52 0.88
N PRO A 105 -7.32 12.74 0.60
CA PRO A 105 -8.48 12.92 -0.27
C PRO A 105 -8.29 12.35 -1.68
N LEU A 106 -7.09 12.40 -2.24
CA LEU A 106 -6.81 11.82 -3.55
C LEU A 106 -6.86 10.28 -3.52
N SER A 107 -6.38 9.66 -2.45
CA SER A 107 -6.55 8.21 -2.24
C SER A 107 -8.02 7.82 -2.07
N LEU A 108 -8.81 8.64 -1.35
CA LEU A 108 -10.26 8.48 -1.29
C LEU A 108 -10.92 8.65 -2.65
N LEU A 109 -10.50 9.65 -3.44
CA LEU A 109 -10.99 9.85 -4.80
C LEU A 109 -10.69 8.63 -5.67
N ALA A 110 -9.52 8.00 -5.53
CA ALA A 110 -9.19 6.77 -6.25
C ALA A 110 -10.18 5.64 -5.91
N ALA A 111 -10.46 5.43 -4.63
CA ALA A 111 -11.45 4.45 -4.18
C ALA A 111 -12.87 4.75 -4.69
N LEU A 112 -13.28 6.03 -4.71
CA LEU A 112 -14.59 6.44 -5.21
C LEU A 112 -14.72 6.28 -6.73
N ILE A 113 -13.69 6.66 -7.50
CA ILE A 113 -13.65 6.47 -8.96
C ILE A 113 -13.72 4.98 -9.28
N LEU A 114 -12.94 4.14 -8.58
CA LEU A 114 -13.04 2.69 -8.74
C LEU A 114 -14.45 2.19 -8.41
N GLY A 115 -15.06 2.68 -7.34
CA GLY A 115 -16.45 2.37 -7.00
C GLY A 115 -17.43 2.71 -8.12
N ILE A 116 -17.28 3.86 -8.76
CA ILE A 116 -18.14 4.27 -9.89
C ILE A 116 -17.91 3.34 -11.09
N LEU A 117 -16.65 3.16 -11.51
CA LEU A 117 -16.27 2.34 -12.67
C LEU A 117 -16.51 0.84 -12.50
N ALA A 118 -16.77 0.39 -11.27
CA ALA A 118 -17.03 -1.01 -10.94
C ALA A 118 -18.53 -1.31 -10.74
N ASN A 119 -19.42 -0.33 -10.95
CA ASN A 119 -20.85 -0.45 -10.66
C ASN A 119 -21.73 -0.08 -11.88
N ASP A 120 -21.32 -0.50 -13.08
CA ASP A 120 -22.06 -0.26 -14.34
C ASP A 120 -23.49 -0.78 -14.30
N ILE A 121 -23.74 -1.92 -13.63
CA ILE A 121 -25.09 -2.47 -13.43
C ILE A 121 -25.99 -1.47 -12.67
N LEU A 122 -25.46 -0.82 -11.63
CA LEU A 122 -26.24 0.11 -10.80
C LEU A 122 -26.39 1.48 -11.44
N ILE A 123 -25.39 1.92 -12.22
CA ILE A 123 -25.33 3.27 -12.77
C ILE A 123 -25.95 3.33 -14.16
N ASP A 124 -25.54 2.44 -15.06
CA ASP A 124 -25.93 2.43 -16.47
C ASP A 124 -26.97 1.36 -16.80
N GLY A 125 -27.26 0.44 -15.86
CA GLY A 125 -28.19 -0.67 -16.08
C GLY A 125 -27.63 -1.77 -16.98
N ASP A 126 -26.30 -1.87 -17.08
CA ASP A 126 -25.64 -2.88 -17.91
C ASP A 126 -25.81 -4.30 -17.34
N ILE A 127 -25.48 -5.31 -18.14
CA ILE A 127 -25.63 -6.74 -17.82
C ILE A 127 -24.50 -7.23 -16.89
N SER A 128 -23.34 -6.58 -16.92
CA SER A 128 -22.18 -6.94 -16.11
C SER A 128 -21.36 -5.72 -15.73
N SER A 129 -20.88 -5.65 -14.48
CA SER A 129 -19.90 -4.63 -14.07
C SER A 129 -18.47 -5.11 -14.29
N GLY A 130 -17.57 -4.24 -14.71
CA GLY A 130 -16.18 -4.61 -14.94
C GLY A 130 -15.30 -3.44 -15.34
N LEU A 131 -14.00 -3.49 -15.01
CA LEU A 131 -13.08 -2.52 -15.60
C LEU A 131 -12.82 -2.91 -17.05
N THR A 132 -13.28 -2.06 -17.96
CA THR A 132 -12.95 -2.12 -19.38
C THR A 132 -11.55 -1.55 -19.64
N ARG A 133 -11.06 -1.71 -20.88
CA ARG A 133 -9.80 -1.06 -21.29
C ARG A 133 -9.90 0.47 -21.24
N THR A 134 -11.06 1.03 -21.54
CA THR A 134 -11.30 2.46 -21.46
C THR A 134 -11.24 2.94 -20.01
N ASP A 135 -11.79 2.19 -19.07
CA ASP A 135 -11.67 2.50 -17.63
C ASP A 135 -10.21 2.43 -17.19
N GLY A 136 -9.46 1.45 -17.70
CA GLY A 136 -8.01 1.37 -17.50
C GLY A 136 -7.27 2.64 -17.96
N LEU A 137 -7.61 3.19 -19.12
CA LEU A 137 -7.05 4.47 -19.59
C LEU A 137 -7.45 5.66 -18.70
N VAL A 138 -8.68 5.68 -18.20
CA VAL A 138 -9.16 6.71 -17.27
C VAL A 138 -8.34 6.67 -15.97
N LEU A 139 -8.19 5.49 -15.36
CA LEU A 139 -7.39 5.28 -14.16
C LEU A 139 -5.92 5.72 -14.35
N LEU A 140 -5.31 5.35 -15.49
CA LEU A 140 -3.95 5.77 -15.81
C LEU A 140 -3.82 7.27 -16.06
N SER A 141 -4.86 7.91 -16.59
CA SER A 141 -4.88 9.38 -16.74
C SER A 141 -4.86 10.07 -15.38
N PHE A 142 -5.64 9.58 -14.40
CA PHE A 142 -5.56 10.04 -13.02
C PHE A 142 -4.19 9.77 -12.39
N PHE A 143 -3.56 8.64 -12.70
CA PHE A 143 -2.21 8.35 -12.25
C PHE A 143 -1.19 9.38 -12.77
N ILE A 144 -1.25 9.75 -14.05
CA ILE A 144 -0.38 10.77 -14.65
C ILE A 144 -0.60 12.12 -13.98
N ILE A 145 -1.86 12.51 -13.73
CA ILE A 145 -2.20 13.74 -13.01
C ILE A 145 -1.60 13.72 -11.59
N PHE A 146 -1.73 12.61 -10.88
CA PHE A 146 -1.15 12.42 -9.55
C PHE A 146 0.37 12.54 -9.54
N LEU A 147 1.07 11.92 -10.50
CA LEU A 147 2.52 12.05 -10.63
C LEU A 147 2.91 13.51 -10.88
N TYR A 148 2.25 14.19 -11.82
CA TYR A 148 2.51 15.60 -12.11
C TYR A 148 2.32 16.47 -10.87
N TYR A 149 1.21 16.30 -10.16
CA TYR A 149 0.92 16.99 -8.91
C TYR A 149 2.02 16.76 -7.85
N THR A 150 2.44 15.52 -7.67
CA THR A 150 3.45 15.13 -6.67
C THR A 150 4.81 15.76 -6.98
N PHE A 151 5.24 15.70 -8.24
CA PHE A 151 6.49 16.34 -8.69
C PHE A 151 6.40 17.88 -8.67
N ALA A 152 5.24 18.47 -8.96
CA ALA A 152 5.06 19.92 -8.91
C ALA A 152 5.22 20.46 -7.47
N ILE A 153 4.64 19.78 -6.48
CA ILE A 153 4.79 20.17 -5.06
C ILE A 153 6.21 19.97 -4.56
N ALA A 154 6.90 18.93 -5.04
CA ALA A 154 8.31 18.71 -4.73
C ALA A 154 9.18 19.94 -5.09
N ARG A 155 8.84 20.64 -6.18
CA ARG A 155 9.57 21.84 -6.66
C ARG A 155 9.23 23.14 -5.92
N ILE A 156 8.06 23.22 -5.26
CA ILE A 156 7.60 24.44 -4.57
C ILE A 156 8.14 24.52 -3.13
N THR A 157 8.62 23.40 -2.57
CA THR A 157 8.98 23.31 -1.14
C THR A 157 10.40 23.87 -0.82
N ASP A 158 10.80 24.98 -1.45
CA ASP A 158 12.12 25.61 -1.24
C ASP A 158 12.18 26.60 -0.04
N GLU A 159 11.07 26.82 0.69
CA GLU A 159 10.99 27.93 1.66
C GLU A 159 10.63 27.59 3.12
N ASN A 160 10.47 26.32 3.53
CA ASN A 160 10.19 26.02 4.95
C ASN A 160 11.00 24.84 5.50
N PRO A 161 11.49 24.94 6.75
CA PRO A 161 12.52 24.07 7.27
C PRO A 161 12.02 22.63 7.33
N ILE A 162 12.85 21.74 6.80
CA ILE A 162 12.81 20.30 7.01
C ILE A 162 12.45 20.06 8.48
N SER A 163 11.32 19.40 8.71
CA SER A 163 10.84 19.03 10.03
C SER A 163 11.98 18.39 10.83
N LYS A 164 12.00 18.61 12.16
CA LYS A 164 12.88 17.92 13.12
C LYS A 164 12.52 16.42 13.20
N ASP A 165 12.47 15.72 12.08
CA ASP A 165 12.09 14.32 11.94
C ASP A 165 13.30 13.43 12.22
N GLY A 166 13.64 13.27 13.50
CA GLY A 166 14.76 12.43 13.91
C GLY A 166 16.12 12.84 13.33
N GLU A 167 17.19 12.17 13.75
CA GLU A 167 18.52 12.36 13.16
C GLU A 167 18.57 11.73 11.76
N ILE A 168 18.03 12.40 10.74
CA ILE A 168 18.18 11.95 9.35
C ILE A 168 19.67 12.02 8.99
N LYS A 169 20.29 10.84 8.87
CA LYS A 169 21.67 10.66 8.43
C LYS A 169 21.86 11.29 7.05
N ASN A 170 22.89 12.14 6.93
CA ASN A 170 23.25 12.75 5.66
C ASN A 170 24.23 11.83 4.91
N LEU A 171 23.72 10.90 4.10
CA LEU A 171 24.51 9.93 3.35
C LEU A 171 24.92 10.50 1.98
N SER A 172 26.04 10.07 1.37
CA SER A 172 26.39 10.45 0.00
C SER A 172 25.33 9.99 -1.01
N TYR A 173 25.15 10.67 -2.15
CA TYR A 173 24.13 10.29 -3.15
C TYR A 173 24.27 8.82 -3.57
N LEU A 174 25.51 8.38 -3.83
CA LEU A 174 25.81 6.99 -4.15
C LEU A 174 25.35 6.04 -3.04
N LYS A 175 25.65 6.36 -1.77
CA LYS A 175 25.26 5.53 -0.63
C LYS A 175 23.74 5.50 -0.46
N SER A 176 23.05 6.63 -0.62
CA SER A 176 21.58 6.68 -0.57
C SER A 176 20.95 5.84 -1.67
N THR A 177 21.44 5.93 -2.91
CA THR A 177 20.96 5.12 -4.03
C THR A 177 21.21 3.63 -3.80
N VAL A 178 22.40 3.25 -3.33
CA VAL A 178 22.71 1.86 -2.97
C VAL A 178 21.78 1.35 -1.87
N PHE A 179 21.50 2.17 -0.86
CA PHE A 179 20.59 1.82 0.23
C PHE A 179 19.16 1.61 -0.27
N ILE A 180 18.66 2.46 -1.16
CA ILE A 180 17.34 2.28 -1.79
C ILE A 180 17.30 0.98 -2.58
N ILE A 181 18.29 0.73 -3.45
CA ILE A 181 18.32 -0.47 -4.29
C ILE A 181 18.40 -1.75 -3.44
N LEU A 182 19.35 -1.81 -2.51
CA LEU A 182 19.48 -2.97 -1.60
C LEU A 182 18.26 -3.12 -0.70
N GLY A 183 17.65 -2.01 -0.29
CA GLY A 183 16.42 -1.99 0.49
C GLY A 183 15.27 -2.65 -0.25
N LEU A 184 15.03 -2.23 -1.50
CA LEU A 184 13.99 -2.81 -2.37
C LEU A 184 14.23 -4.30 -2.65
N ILE A 185 15.48 -4.68 -2.98
CA ILE A 185 15.84 -6.09 -3.19
C ILE A 185 15.58 -6.89 -1.91
N GLY A 186 16.00 -6.37 -0.75
CA GLY A 186 15.77 -7.01 0.54
C GLY A 186 14.29 -7.16 0.86
N LEU A 187 13.46 -6.16 0.56
CA LEU A 187 12.03 -6.23 0.76
C LEU A 187 11.38 -7.33 -0.08
N VAL A 188 11.70 -7.39 -1.38
CA VAL A 188 11.15 -8.39 -2.31
C VAL A 188 11.62 -9.80 -1.94
N VAL A 189 12.92 -9.99 -1.70
CA VAL A 189 13.50 -11.31 -1.38
C VAL A 189 13.04 -11.79 0.00
N GLY A 190 13.08 -10.91 1.00
CA GLY A 190 12.65 -11.21 2.35
C GLY A 190 11.15 -11.54 2.41
N GLY A 191 10.32 -10.73 1.76
CA GLY A 191 8.88 -10.98 1.64
C GLY A 191 8.59 -12.32 0.99
N LYS A 192 9.24 -12.62 -0.14
CA LYS A 192 9.08 -13.92 -0.83
C LYS A 192 9.42 -15.10 0.09
N TRP A 193 10.55 -15.07 0.78
CA TRP A 193 10.94 -16.17 1.66
C TRP A 193 9.98 -16.37 2.84
N ILE A 194 9.41 -15.28 3.37
CA ILE A 194 8.38 -15.35 4.41
C ILE A 194 7.11 -16.00 3.86
N VAL A 195 6.65 -15.59 2.67
CA VAL A 195 5.45 -16.15 2.04
C VAL A 195 5.65 -17.64 1.72
N ASP A 196 6.74 -18.01 1.06
CA ASP A 196 7.04 -19.40 0.71
C ASP A 196 7.07 -20.30 1.98
N GLY A 197 7.70 -19.80 3.05
CA GLY A 197 7.73 -20.50 4.33
C GLY A 197 6.35 -20.61 5.00
N ALA A 198 5.57 -19.53 5.03
CA ALA A 198 4.23 -19.52 5.61
C ALA A 198 3.27 -20.45 4.85
N VAL A 199 3.32 -20.45 3.52
CA VAL A 199 2.58 -21.39 2.66
C VAL A 199 2.95 -22.81 3.04
N LYS A 200 4.25 -23.13 3.16
CA LYS A 200 4.68 -24.49 3.49
C LYS A 200 4.27 -24.95 4.88
N ILE A 201 4.26 -24.03 5.86
CA ILE A 201 3.76 -24.31 7.19
C ILE A 201 2.27 -24.63 7.12
N ALA A 202 1.47 -23.79 6.44
CA ALA A 202 0.03 -23.95 6.32
C ALA A 202 -0.35 -25.27 5.60
N GLU A 203 0.38 -25.66 4.56
CA GLU A 203 0.22 -26.96 3.89
C GLU A 203 0.38 -28.14 4.86
N ASN A 204 1.38 -28.09 5.76
CA ASN A 204 1.59 -29.17 6.72
C ASN A 204 0.48 -29.25 7.78
N PHE A 205 -0.25 -28.16 8.00
CA PHE A 205 -1.45 -28.11 8.84
C PHE A 205 -2.73 -28.48 8.06
N ASN A 206 -2.60 -28.98 6.82
CA ASN A 206 -3.72 -29.32 5.93
C ASN A 206 -4.69 -28.15 5.69
N VAL A 207 -4.17 -26.92 5.73
CA VAL A 207 -4.94 -25.73 5.33
C VAL A 207 -5.18 -25.79 3.83
N SER A 208 -6.40 -25.48 3.37
CA SER A 208 -6.72 -25.52 1.95
C SER A 208 -5.92 -24.49 1.16
N GLN A 209 -5.53 -24.84 -0.08
CA GLN A 209 -4.79 -23.93 -0.97
C GLN A 209 -5.56 -22.61 -1.22
N SER A 210 -6.89 -22.67 -1.26
CA SER A 210 -7.75 -21.48 -1.35
C SER A 210 -7.59 -20.56 -0.13
N LEU A 211 -7.64 -21.11 1.08
CA LEU A 211 -7.49 -20.34 2.30
C LEU A 211 -6.06 -19.77 2.44
N ILE A 212 -5.03 -20.52 2.02
CA ILE A 212 -3.64 -20.04 1.96
C ILE A 212 -3.52 -18.84 1.00
N GLY A 213 -4.14 -18.93 -0.19
CA GLY A 213 -4.14 -17.84 -1.17
C GLY A 213 -4.83 -16.58 -0.65
N LEU A 214 -6.01 -16.73 -0.03
CA LEU A 214 -6.81 -15.63 0.51
C LEU A 214 -6.20 -14.95 1.74
N THR A 215 -5.31 -15.64 2.47
CA THR A 215 -4.75 -15.13 3.73
C THR A 215 -3.25 -14.88 3.63
N VAL A 216 -2.45 -15.95 3.55
CA VAL A 216 -0.98 -15.88 3.61
C VAL A 216 -0.41 -15.14 2.40
N VAL A 217 -0.89 -15.45 1.20
CA VAL A 217 -0.36 -14.83 -0.03
C VAL A 217 -0.83 -13.38 -0.14
N ALA A 218 -2.10 -13.10 0.16
CA ALA A 218 -2.67 -11.75 0.14
C ALA A 218 -2.01 -10.81 1.17
N ILE A 219 -1.71 -11.29 2.37
CA ILE A 219 -0.91 -10.52 3.35
C ILE A 219 0.54 -10.42 2.89
N GLY A 220 1.03 -11.47 2.23
CA GLY A 220 2.39 -11.62 1.74
C GLY A 220 2.85 -10.52 0.79
N THR A 221 2.00 -10.14 -0.16
CA THR A 221 2.31 -9.08 -1.14
C THR A 221 2.51 -7.73 -0.47
N SER A 222 1.79 -7.45 0.63
CA SER A 222 1.89 -6.20 1.38
C SER A 222 2.85 -6.24 2.59
N LEU A 223 3.67 -7.30 2.72
CA LEU A 223 4.77 -7.35 3.70
C LEU A 223 5.82 -6.24 3.49
N PRO A 224 6.21 -5.87 2.25
CA PRO A 224 7.10 -4.74 2.00
C PRO A 224 6.57 -3.43 2.57
N GLU A 225 5.29 -3.12 2.35
CA GLU A 225 4.58 -1.96 2.88
C GLU A 225 4.58 -1.98 4.40
N LEU A 226 4.24 -3.14 4.98
CA LEU A 226 4.16 -3.32 6.42
C LEU A 226 5.51 -3.05 7.08
N ALA A 227 6.57 -3.71 6.59
CA ALA A 227 7.91 -3.55 7.12
C ALA A 227 8.40 -2.11 6.96
N THR A 228 8.18 -1.51 5.79
CA THR A 228 8.64 -0.16 5.48
C THR A 228 7.94 0.89 6.34
N SER A 229 6.62 0.86 6.44
CA SER A 229 5.84 1.80 7.25
C SER A 229 6.09 1.60 8.75
N ALA A 230 6.20 0.36 9.22
CA ALA A 230 6.53 0.07 10.62
C ALA A 230 7.94 0.57 11.00
N VAL A 231 8.94 0.35 10.14
CA VAL A 231 10.30 0.84 10.37
C VAL A 231 10.36 2.37 10.28
N ALA A 232 9.65 2.99 9.33
CA ALA A 232 9.54 4.44 9.25
C ALA A 232 8.90 5.03 10.52
N ALA A 233 7.82 4.42 11.03
CA ALA A 233 7.18 4.81 12.28
C ALA A 233 8.13 4.64 13.49
N TYR A 234 8.86 3.53 13.57
CA TYR A 234 9.87 3.27 14.61
C TYR A 234 10.97 4.34 14.61
N LYS A 235 11.38 4.79 13.43
CA LYS A 235 12.34 5.89 13.24
C LYS A 235 11.75 7.29 13.37
N LYS A 236 10.46 7.40 13.73
CA LYS A 236 9.71 8.67 13.84
C LYS A 236 9.67 9.47 12.52
N GLN A 237 9.77 8.78 11.38
CA GLN A 237 9.59 9.35 10.05
C GLN A 237 8.13 9.17 9.61
N THR A 238 7.21 9.81 10.32
CA THR A 238 5.76 9.60 10.15
C THR A 238 5.26 9.98 8.76
N ASP A 239 5.87 11.01 8.15
CA ASP A 239 5.60 11.39 6.76
C ASP A 239 5.86 10.24 5.78
N ILE A 240 6.95 9.49 5.96
CA ILE A 240 7.27 8.35 5.08
C ILE A 240 6.28 7.21 5.34
N ALA A 241 5.93 6.94 6.61
CA ALA A 241 4.96 5.88 6.94
C ALA A 241 3.57 6.15 6.33
N ILE A 242 3.05 7.37 6.46
CA ILE A 242 1.75 7.74 5.86
C ILE A 242 1.87 7.81 4.34
N GLY A 243 2.93 8.44 3.81
CA GLY A 243 3.16 8.58 2.39
C GLY A 243 3.28 7.25 1.66
N ASN A 244 3.96 6.29 2.26
CA ASN A 244 4.07 4.94 1.72
C ASN A 244 2.67 4.34 1.50
N ILE A 245 1.82 4.36 2.53
CA ILE A 245 0.49 3.75 2.46
C ILE A 245 -0.47 4.50 1.54
N VAL A 246 -0.56 5.82 1.69
CA VAL A 246 -1.45 6.64 0.85
C VAL A 246 -1.01 6.54 -0.61
N GLY A 247 0.31 6.55 -0.85
CA GLY A 247 0.92 6.32 -2.14
C GLY A 247 0.55 4.95 -2.69
N SER A 248 0.89 3.87 -1.99
CA SER A 248 0.59 2.50 -2.43
C SER A 248 -0.88 2.31 -2.78
N ASN A 249 -1.81 2.88 -2.00
CA ASN A 249 -3.24 2.80 -2.33
C ASN A 249 -3.62 3.50 -3.65
N ILE A 250 -3.01 4.66 -3.92
CA ILE A 250 -3.19 5.39 -5.19
C ILE A 250 -2.56 4.59 -6.35
N PHE A 251 -1.35 4.05 -6.17
CA PHE A 251 -0.67 3.24 -7.19
C PHE A 251 -1.48 1.98 -7.48
N ASN A 252 -1.93 1.26 -6.46
CA ASN A 252 -2.74 0.07 -6.60
C ASN A 252 -3.97 0.30 -7.48
N ILE A 253 -4.74 1.36 -7.22
CA ILE A 253 -5.96 1.64 -7.99
C ILE A 253 -5.64 2.26 -9.35
N PHE A 254 -4.94 3.40 -9.39
CA PHE A 254 -4.79 4.15 -10.64
C PHE A 254 -3.78 3.52 -11.59
N TRP A 255 -2.68 2.98 -11.06
CA TRP A 255 -1.62 2.40 -11.88
C TRP A 255 -1.82 0.90 -12.09
N ILE A 256 -1.91 0.10 -11.03
CA ILE A 256 -1.90 -1.35 -11.14
C ILE A 256 -3.20 -1.89 -11.76
N LEU A 257 -4.37 -1.51 -11.24
CA LEU A 257 -5.64 -1.89 -11.88
C LEU A 257 -5.79 -1.26 -13.27
N GLY A 258 -5.34 -0.01 -13.43
CA GLY A 258 -5.34 0.68 -14.73
C GLY A 258 -4.59 -0.12 -15.80
N PHE A 259 -3.35 -0.54 -15.53
CA PHE A 259 -2.57 -1.39 -16.43
C PHE A 259 -3.16 -2.79 -16.58
N SER A 260 -3.68 -3.38 -15.50
CA SER A 260 -4.29 -4.72 -15.52
C SER A 260 -5.49 -4.75 -16.49
N ALA A 261 -6.35 -3.74 -16.44
CA ALA A 261 -7.52 -3.59 -17.31
C ALA A 261 -7.15 -3.38 -18.79
N LEU A 262 -6.01 -2.72 -19.08
CA LEU A 262 -5.49 -2.61 -20.45
C LEU A 262 -5.09 -3.95 -21.04
N ILE A 263 -4.42 -4.79 -20.24
CA ILE A 263 -4.03 -6.14 -20.65
C ILE A 263 -5.29 -6.97 -20.92
N ARG A 264 -6.19 -7.03 -19.94
CA ARG A 264 -7.42 -7.81 -20.00
C ARG A 264 -8.54 -7.10 -19.22
N PRO A 265 -9.74 -6.96 -19.79
CA PRO A 265 -10.90 -6.49 -19.05
C PRO A 265 -11.13 -7.30 -17.78
N LEU A 266 -11.47 -6.62 -16.69
CA LEU A 266 -11.57 -7.20 -15.35
C LEU A 266 -13.04 -7.21 -14.92
N PRO A 267 -13.81 -8.27 -15.23
CA PRO A 267 -15.18 -8.38 -14.77
C PRO A 267 -15.21 -8.46 -13.23
N PHE A 268 -16.12 -7.71 -12.61
CA PHE A 268 -16.38 -7.81 -11.19
C PHE A 268 -17.41 -8.90 -10.93
N SER A 269 -17.07 -9.80 -10.01
CA SER A 269 -18.07 -10.70 -9.45
C SER A 269 -18.89 -9.94 -8.39
N PRO A 270 -20.15 -10.35 -8.12
CA PRO A 270 -20.95 -9.78 -7.03
C PRO A 270 -20.22 -9.79 -5.67
N ASN A 271 -19.34 -10.78 -5.46
CA ASN A 271 -18.53 -10.91 -4.25
C ASN A 271 -17.47 -9.80 -4.09
N SER A 272 -17.03 -9.17 -5.18
CA SER A 272 -16.07 -8.06 -5.16
C SER A 272 -16.68 -6.75 -4.68
N MET A 273 -18.01 -6.63 -4.70
CA MET A 273 -18.72 -5.40 -4.32
C MET A 273 -18.54 -5.05 -2.84
N ILE A 274 -18.52 -6.07 -1.97
CA ILE A 274 -18.21 -5.89 -0.54
C ILE A 274 -16.79 -5.33 -0.37
N ASP A 275 -15.83 -5.85 -1.13
CA ASP A 275 -14.43 -5.45 -1.03
C ASP A 275 -14.23 -4.00 -1.53
N ILE A 276 -14.96 -3.60 -2.58
CA ILE A 276 -14.99 -2.21 -3.07
C ILE A 276 -15.57 -1.27 -2.00
N PHE A 277 -16.72 -1.61 -1.42
CA PHE A 277 -17.30 -0.81 -0.35
C PHE A 277 -16.39 -0.73 0.87
N MET A 278 -15.73 -1.82 1.23
CA MET A 278 -14.76 -1.84 2.32
C MET A 278 -13.54 -0.98 2.02
N THR A 279 -13.08 -0.95 0.76
CA THR A 279 -11.98 -0.06 0.31
C THR A 279 -12.39 1.41 0.42
N ILE A 280 -13.59 1.78 -0.01
CA ILE A 280 -14.13 3.14 0.14
C ILE A 280 -14.26 3.49 1.62
N PHE A 281 -14.85 2.59 2.42
CA PHE A 281 -14.99 2.76 3.86
C PHE A 281 -13.64 2.97 4.55
N ALA A 282 -12.61 2.19 4.20
CA ALA A 282 -11.26 2.37 4.70
C ALA A 282 -10.72 3.78 4.42
N SER A 283 -10.84 4.24 3.18
CA SER A 283 -10.41 5.59 2.80
C SER A 283 -11.19 6.69 3.51
N VAL A 284 -12.50 6.51 3.71
CA VAL A 284 -13.35 7.44 4.47
C VAL A 284 -12.94 7.48 5.94
N VAL A 285 -12.71 6.31 6.56
CA VAL A 285 -12.26 6.21 7.95
C VAL A 285 -10.91 6.90 8.13
N LEU A 286 -9.95 6.64 7.24
CA LEU A 286 -8.64 7.30 7.28
C LEU A 286 -8.79 8.83 7.21
N PHE A 287 -9.62 9.34 6.30
CA PHE A 287 -9.87 10.78 6.18
C PHE A 287 -10.56 11.35 7.43
N ALA A 288 -11.57 10.66 7.96
CA ALA A 288 -12.29 11.08 9.16
C ALA A 288 -11.38 11.13 10.40
N ILE A 289 -10.49 10.14 10.58
CA ILE A 289 -9.53 10.09 11.68
C ILE A 289 -8.63 11.33 11.71
N MET A 290 -8.31 11.95 10.56
CA MET A 290 -7.52 13.19 10.54
C MET A 290 -8.17 14.36 11.30
N PHE A 291 -9.47 14.29 11.57
CA PHE A 291 -10.25 15.32 12.26
C PHE A 291 -10.78 14.90 13.63
N ILE A 292 -10.65 13.62 13.98
CA ILE A 292 -11.08 13.06 15.27
C ILE A 292 -9.90 13.08 16.25
N GLY A 293 -10.18 13.23 17.54
CA GLY A 293 -9.14 13.20 18.57
C GLY A 293 -8.10 14.32 18.40
N LYS A 294 -6.82 13.95 18.22
CA LYS A 294 -5.74 14.91 18.03
C LYS A 294 -5.63 15.24 16.54
N LYS A 295 -5.99 16.48 16.17
CA LYS A 295 -5.98 16.96 14.78
C LYS A 295 -4.73 16.53 14.01
N HIS A 296 -4.97 15.99 12.80
CA HIS A 296 -3.96 15.52 11.86
C HIS A 296 -2.99 14.47 12.44
N THR A 297 -3.42 13.69 13.43
CA THR A 297 -2.58 12.65 14.04
C THR A 297 -3.38 11.36 14.16
N ILE A 298 -2.82 10.24 13.69
CA ILE A 298 -3.34 8.91 14.00
C ILE A 298 -2.77 8.49 15.36
N ALA A 299 -3.61 8.52 16.39
CA ALA A 299 -3.28 8.12 17.74
C ALA A 299 -3.19 6.59 17.87
N LYS A 300 -2.53 6.12 18.93
CA LYS A 300 -2.38 4.67 19.21
C LYS A 300 -3.72 3.94 19.29
N TRP A 301 -4.71 4.54 19.96
CA TRP A 301 -6.03 3.93 20.12
C TRP A 301 -6.79 3.87 18.79
N GLU A 302 -6.63 4.87 17.91
CA GLU A 302 -7.20 4.85 16.56
C GLU A 302 -6.56 3.71 15.76
N GLY A 303 -5.24 3.51 15.89
CA GLY A 303 -4.55 2.37 15.30
C GLY A 303 -5.06 1.01 15.79
N ILE A 304 -5.36 0.88 17.09
CA ILE A 304 -5.99 -0.34 17.64
C ILE A 304 -7.39 -0.55 17.04
N SER A 305 -8.20 0.50 16.93
CA SER A 305 -9.51 0.44 16.31
C SER A 305 -9.43 0.03 14.83
N MET A 306 -8.48 0.58 14.08
CA MET A 306 -8.22 0.21 12.69
C MET A 306 -7.87 -1.27 12.55
N ILE A 307 -6.95 -1.79 13.37
CA ILE A 307 -6.62 -3.24 13.36
C ILE A 307 -7.84 -4.08 13.71
N SER A 308 -8.65 -3.65 14.68
CA SER A 308 -9.87 -4.38 15.08
C SER A 308 -10.88 -4.47 13.93
N ILE A 309 -11.03 -3.41 13.14
CA ILE A 309 -11.84 -3.41 11.92
C ILE A 309 -11.26 -4.39 10.88
N TYR A 310 -9.95 -4.38 10.66
CA TYR A 310 -9.30 -5.31 9.74
C TYR A 310 -9.51 -6.78 10.15
N VAL A 311 -9.31 -7.11 11.41
CA VAL A 311 -9.54 -8.46 11.94
C VAL A 311 -11.00 -8.85 11.77
N GLY A 312 -11.94 -7.97 12.09
CA GLY A 312 -13.37 -8.20 11.86
C GLY A 312 -13.70 -8.49 10.40
N TYR A 313 -13.11 -7.74 9.46
CA TYR A 313 -13.27 -7.95 8.02
C TYR A 313 -12.69 -9.29 7.56
N VAL A 314 -11.46 -9.65 7.99
CA VAL A 314 -10.85 -10.95 7.66
C VAL A 314 -11.69 -12.10 8.22
N VAL A 315 -12.17 -12.00 9.45
CA VAL A 315 -13.05 -13.00 10.06
C VAL A 315 -14.35 -13.13 9.27
N PHE A 316 -14.98 -12.02 8.89
CA PHE A 316 -16.17 -12.01 8.04
C PHE A 316 -15.92 -12.74 6.71
N LEU A 317 -14.79 -12.46 6.04
CA LEU A 317 -14.43 -13.12 4.79
C LEU A 317 -14.28 -14.64 4.96
N VAL A 318 -13.60 -15.09 6.02
CA VAL A 318 -13.38 -16.53 6.29
C VAL A 318 -14.70 -17.29 6.49
N PHE A 319 -15.75 -16.64 7.01
CA PHE A 319 -17.05 -17.27 7.22
C PHE A 319 -18.02 -17.14 6.04
N THR A 320 -17.74 -16.27 5.07
CA THR A 320 -18.68 -15.94 3.97
C THR A 320 -18.15 -16.26 2.57
N LYS A 321 -16.84 -16.48 2.40
CA LYS A 321 -16.19 -16.91 1.16
C LYS A 321 -15.53 -18.27 1.37
#